data_AF-A0A8T7CWH8-F1
#
_entry.id   AF-A0A8T7CWH8-F1
#
_cell.length_a   1.000
_cell.length_b   1.000
_cell.length_c   1.000
_cell.angle_alpha   90.00
_cell.angle_beta   90.00
_cell.angle_gamma   90.00
#
_symmetry.space_group_name_H-M   'P 1'
#
loop_
_entity.id
_entity.type
_entity.pdbx_description
1 polymer ?
#
loop_
_entity_poly.entity_id
_entity_poly.type
_entity_poly.pdbx_seq_one_letter_code
_entity_poly.pdbx_strand_id
1 'polypeptide(L)'
;MKADRQVTLANRSDKDDLNGMAMVTINAKGFHMTSHAIERSQQRCIPPLIIHWLCQYGTRKHNSNGTMLCYFDRNSLRLIASDVGRIVIRRLSGLMHAYLVIAGNQIITVGHRYKRIKNL
;
A
#
# COMPACT_ATOMS: atom_id res chain seq x y z
N MET A 1 0.23 13.55 -52.57
CA MET A 1 1.32 14.00 -51.66
C MET A 1 0.80 13.90 -50.23
N LYS A 2 1.63 13.38 -49.33
CA LYS A 2 1.29 12.81 -48.00
C LYS A 2 0.95 13.84 -46.91
N ALA A 3 0.08 13.45 -45.97
CA ALA A 3 0.11 13.68 -44.50
C ALA A 3 -1.33 13.54 -43.95
N ASP A 4 -1.66 12.93 -42.82
CA ASP A 4 -0.90 12.15 -41.86
C ASP A 4 -1.88 11.27 -41.05
N ARG A 5 -1.44 10.06 -40.72
CA ARG A 5 -2.13 9.11 -39.83
C ARG A 5 -1.70 9.41 -38.39
N GLN A 6 -2.60 9.91 -37.56
CA GLN A 6 -2.59 9.93 -36.08
C GLN A 6 -3.73 10.90 -35.68
N VAL A 7 -4.74 10.62 -34.87
CA VAL A 7 -4.78 10.01 -33.53
C VAL A 7 -6.24 9.60 -33.28
N THR A 8 -6.57 8.30 -33.36
CA THR A 8 -7.87 7.77 -32.88
C THR A 8 -7.61 6.53 -32.02
N LEU A 9 -6.84 6.70 -30.96
CA LEU A 9 -6.61 5.67 -29.93
C LEU A 9 -6.35 6.37 -28.59
N ALA A 10 -7.39 6.89 -27.94
CA ALA A 10 -7.26 7.39 -26.57
C ALA A 10 -8.55 7.45 -25.74
N ASN A 11 -9.66 6.82 -26.16
CA ASN A 11 -10.94 6.93 -25.42
C ASN A 11 -11.60 5.57 -25.17
N ARG A 12 -10.84 4.57 -24.71
CA ARG A 12 -11.37 3.22 -24.42
C ARG A 12 -10.94 2.61 -23.09
N SER A 13 -10.41 3.41 -22.16
CA SER A 13 -9.92 2.88 -20.86
C SER A 13 -10.51 3.56 -19.62
N ASP A 14 -11.37 4.58 -19.76
CA ASP A 14 -11.90 5.31 -18.59
C ASP A 14 -13.31 4.87 -18.13
N LYS A 15 -13.98 3.98 -18.87
CA LYS A 15 -15.38 3.59 -18.58
C LYS A 15 -15.55 2.27 -17.82
N ASP A 16 -14.51 1.45 -17.72
CA ASP A 16 -14.57 0.15 -17.03
C ASP A 16 -14.16 0.23 -15.56
N ASP A 17 -13.64 1.37 -15.10
CA ASP A 17 -13.24 1.61 -13.69
C ASP A 17 -14.42 1.95 -12.77
N LEU A 18 -15.62 2.17 -13.33
CA LEU A 18 -16.79 2.67 -12.59
C LEU A 18 -17.82 1.59 -12.22
N ASN A 19 -17.64 0.34 -12.66
CA ASN A 19 -18.61 -0.73 -12.41
C ASN A 19 -18.17 -1.68 -11.28
N GLY A 20 -18.50 -1.27 -10.06
CA GLY A 20 -19.28 -2.16 -9.18
C GLY A 20 -18.56 -3.23 -8.36
N MET A 21 -17.46 -2.90 -7.65
CA MET A 21 -17.08 -3.53 -6.35
C MET A 21 -15.77 -2.95 -5.79
N ALA A 22 -14.91 -2.36 -6.64
CA ALA A 22 -13.52 -1.99 -6.33
C ALA A 22 -13.34 -0.57 -5.74
N MET A 23 -14.42 0.10 -5.35
CA MET A 23 -14.41 1.39 -4.65
C MET A 23 -14.21 1.24 -3.13
N VAL A 24 -13.46 0.23 -2.71
CA VAL A 24 -12.53 0.38 -1.57
C VAL A 24 -11.13 0.49 -2.18
N THR A 25 -10.97 1.39 -3.15
CA THR A 25 -9.64 1.87 -3.50
C THR A 25 -9.17 2.64 -2.29
N ILE A 26 -8.43 1.96 -1.41
CA ILE A 26 -7.60 2.61 -0.41
C ILE A 26 -6.57 3.37 -1.23
N ASN A 27 -6.91 4.59 -1.65
CA ASN A 27 -5.96 5.48 -2.28
C ASN A 27 -5.04 5.97 -1.18
N ALA A 28 -4.14 5.07 -0.79
CA ALA A 28 -3.28 5.20 0.35
C ALA A 28 -2.16 6.15 -0.06
N LYS A 29 -2.40 7.47 0.03
CA LYS A 29 -1.44 8.51 -0.38
C LYS A 29 -0.92 8.34 -1.83
N GLY A 30 -1.77 7.88 -2.75
CA GLY A 30 -1.41 7.71 -4.16
C GLY A 30 -0.88 6.34 -4.55
N PHE A 31 -0.72 5.37 -3.65
CA PHE A 31 -0.34 4.01 -4.04
C PHE A 31 -1.54 3.18 -4.51
N HIS A 32 -1.34 2.39 -5.56
CA HIS A 32 -2.34 1.44 -6.10
C HIS A 32 -1.98 0.01 -5.71
N MET A 33 -2.97 -0.80 -5.32
CA MET A 33 -2.74 -2.22 -5.03
C MET A 33 -2.82 -3.06 -6.30
N THR A 34 -1.87 -3.97 -6.50
CA THR A 34 -1.97 -5.00 -7.54
C THR A 34 -2.93 -6.12 -7.10
N SER A 35 -3.42 -6.92 -8.06
CA SER A 35 -4.23 -8.11 -7.75
C SER A 35 -3.51 -9.05 -6.78
N HIS A 36 -2.19 -9.21 -6.93
CA HIS A 36 -1.38 -10.00 -6.02
C HIS A 36 -1.40 -9.43 -4.59
N ALA A 37 -1.22 -8.11 -4.43
CA ALA A 37 -1.25 -7.47 -3.12
C ALA A 37 -2.63 -7.57 -2.45
N ILE A 38 -3.71 -7.44 -3.23
CA ILE A 38 -5.10 -7.60 -2.75
C ILE A 38 -5.30 -9.01 -2.21
N GLU A 39 -5.00 -10.04 -3.01
CA GLU A 39 -5.12 -11.44 -2.62
C GLU A 39 -4.29 -11.75 -1.36
N ARG A 40 -3.04 -11.29 -1.31
CA ARG A 40 -2.17 -11.46 -0.15
C ARG A 40 -2.69 -10.77 1.11
N SER A 41 -3.30 -9.59 0.99
CA SER A 41 -3.89 -8.89 2.13
C SER A 41 -5.05 -9.68 2.74
N GLN A 42 -5.89 -10.28 1.88
CA GLN A 42 -7.01 -11.12 2.29
C GLN A 42 -6.51 -12.41 2.96
N GLN A 43 -5.59 -13.14 2.32
CA GLN A 43 -5.01 -14.38 2.85
C GLN A 43 -4.32 -14.20 4.21
N ARG A 44 -3.86 -12.99 4.52
CA ARG A 44 -3.13 -12.67 5.76
C ARG A 44 -3.96 -11.88 6.76
N CYS A 45 -5.25 -11.71 6.49
CA CYS A 45 -6.19 -10.94 7.32
C CYS A 45 -5.62 -9.55 7.68
N ILE A 46 -5.03 -8.84 6.71
CA ILE A 46 -4.50 -7.49 6.88
C ILE A 46 -5.56 -6.50 6.45
N PRO A 47 -6.20 -5.77 7.38
CA PRO A 47 -7.30 -4.87 7.04
C PRO A 47 -6.84 -3.68 6.19
N PRO A 48 -7.73 -3.14 5.35
CA PRO A 48 -7.54 -1.88 4.62
C PRO A 48 -6.94 -0.72 5.45
N LEU A 49 -7.41 -0.56 6.69
CA LEU A 49 -6.93 0.46 7.62
C LEU A 49 -5.42 0.38 7.86
N ILE A 50 -4.87 -0.84 7.93
CA ILE A 50 -3.44 -1.06 8.20
C ILE A 50 -2.60 -0.68 6.99
N ILE A 51 -3.07 -0.99 5.78
CA ILE A 51 -2.43 -0.57 4.52
C ILE A 51 -2.44 0.96 4.41
N HIS A 52 -3.57 1.59 4.76
CA HIS A 52 -3.69 3.04 4.80
C HIS A 52 -2.67 3.67 5.76
N TRP A 53 -2.58 3.17 7.00
CA TRP A 53 -1.62 3.67 7.98
C TRP A 53 -0.17 3.42 7.57
N LEU A 54 0.15 2.29 6.92
CA LEU A 54 1.48 2.05 6.37
C LEU A 54 1.83 3.09 5.31
N CYS A 55 0.91 3.45 4.43
CA CYS A 55 1.17 4.48 3.42
C CYS A 55 1.30 5.88 4.01
N GLN A 56 0.52 6.18 5.06
CA GLN A 56 0.48 7.50 5.67
C GLN A 56 1.65 7.76 6.63
N TYR A 57 1.92 6.82 7.54
CA TYR A 57 2.85 6.97 8.66
C TYR A 57 4.08 6.05 8.57
N GLY A 58 4.03 5.01 7.73
CA GLY A 58 5.07 3.98 7.69
C GLY A 58 6.44 4.54 7.30
N THR A 59 7.47 3.94 7.89
CA THR A 59 8.86 4.20 7.52
C THR A 59 9.17 3.49 6.20
N ARG A 60 9.84 4.22 5.30
CA ARG A 60 10.21 3.76 3.96
C ARG A 60 11.69 3.42 3.91
N LYS A 61 12.02 2.24 3.37
CA LYS A 61 13.40 1.80 3.11
C LYS A 61 13.52 1.38 1.65
N HIS A 62 14.38 2.07 0.90
CA HIS A 62 14.71 1.67 -0.47
C HIS A 62 15.65 0.48 -0.47
N ASN A 63 15.40 -0.46 -1.37
CA ASN A 63 16.23 -1.62 -1.63
C ASN A 63 17.01 -1.41 -2.94
N SER A 64 18.15 -2.09 -3.09
CA SER A 64 19.00 -2.01 -4.28
C SER A 64 18.32 -2.49 -5.57
N ASN A 65 17.26 -3.28 -5.48
CA ASN A 65 16.48 -3.78 -6.61
C ASN A 65 15.39 -2.79 -7.09
N GLY A 66 15.42 -1.53 -6.65
CA GLY A 66 14.44 -0.51 -7.03
C GLY A 66 13.09 -0.61 -6.33
N THR A 67 12.92 -1.57 -5.41
CA THR A 67 11.72 -1.65 -4.56
C THR A 67 11.87 -0.85 -3.28
N MET A 68 10.75 -0.52 -2.64
CA MET A 68 10.69 0.15 -1.36
C MET A 68 9.89 -0.69 -0.38
N LEU A 69 10.47 -0.95 0.79
CA LEU A 69 9.79 -1.57 1.91
C LEU A 69 9.16 -0.48 2.78
N CYS A 70 7.87 -0.58 3.07
CA CYS A 70 7.17 0.28 4.03
C CYS A 70 6.75 -0.53 5.26
N TYR A 71 7.06 -0.07 6.47
CA TYR A 71 6.76 -0.79 7.71
C TYR A 71 6.56 0.16 8.89
N PHE A 72 5.97 -0.32 9.98
CA PHE A 72 5.88 0.46 11.21
C PHE A 72 7.15 0.38 12.06
N ASP A 73 7.66 1.53 12.47
CA ASP A 73 8.73 1.70 13.45
C ASP A 73 8.18 2.42 14.70
N ARG A 74 9.06 2.71 15.69
CA ARG A 74 8.62 3.39 16.91
C ARG A 74 8.08 4.79 16.63
N ASN A 75 8.64 5.49 15.66
CA ASN A 75 8.19 6.85 15.33
C ASN A 75 6.83 6.83 14.66
N SER A 76 6.61 5.94 13.67
CA SER A 76 5.30 5.80 13.02
C SER A 76 4.21 5.42 14.01
N LEU A 77 4.51 4.50 14.96
CA LEU A 77 3.52 4.11 15.98
C LEU A 77 3.21 5.25 16.96
N ARG A 78 4.19 6.10 17.27
CA ARG A 78 3.98 7.29 18.10
C ARG A 78 3.07 8.30 17.39
N LEU A 79 3.26 8.51 16.09
CA LEU A 79 2.42 9.40 15.27
C LEU A 79 0.99 8.86 15.16
N ILE A 80 0.82 7.57 14.87
CA ILE A 80 -0.55 7.00 14.85
C ILE A 80 -1.20 7.13 16.23
N ALA A 81 -0.44 6.86 17.30
CA ALA A 81 -0.96 6.98 18.66
C ALA A 81 -1.33 8.41 19.07
N SER A 82 -0.71 9.46 18.51
CA SER A 82 -1.16 10.84 18.74
C SER A 82 -2.50 11.12 18.09
N ASP A 83 -2.77 10.47 16.95
CA ASP A 83 -3.93 10.78 16.12
C ASP A 83 -5.15 9.94 16.50
N VAL A 84 -4.96 8.66 16.84
CA VAL A 84 -6.06 7.72 17.18
C VAL A 84 -6.02 7.19 18.61
N GLY A 85 -5.00 7.57 19.40
CA GLY A 85 -4.84 7.18 20.79
C GLY A 85 -4.11 5.85 20.99
N ARG A 86 -3.39 5.76 22.12
CA ARG A 86 -2.55 4.60 22.49
C ARG A 86 -3.33 3.29 22.66
N ILE A 87 -4.59 3.37 23.10
CA ILE A 87 -5.40 2.17 23.33
C ILE A 87 -5.72 1.42 22.03
N VAL A 88 -5.89 2.16 20.93
CA VAL A 88 -6.13 1.59 19.60
C VAL A 88 -4.89 0.83 19.12
N ILE A 89 -3.71 1.45 19.22
CA ILE A 89 -2.44 0.79 18.88
C ILE A 89 -2.24 -0.50 19.70
N ARG A 90 -2.57 -0.47 20.99
CA ARG A 90 -2.45 -1.65 21.85
C ARG A 90 -3.38 -2.78 21.42
N ARG A 91 -4.64 -2.48 21.07
CA ARG A 91 -5.62 -3.47 20.61
C ARG A 91 -5.28 -4.05 19.25
N LEU A 92 -4.63 -3.27 18.38
CA LEU A 92 -4.24 -3.68 17.03
C LEU A 92 -2.77 -4.11 16.93
N SER A 93 -2.11 -4.37 18.06
CA SER A 93 -0.66 -4.63 18.12
C SER A 93 -0.20 -5.75 17.18
N GLY A 94 -0.99 -6.82 17.04
CA GLY A 94 -0.70 -7.92 16.10
C GLY A 94 -0.64 -7.50 14.63
N LEU A 95 -1.36 -6.44 14.26
CA LEU A 95 -1.37 -5.88 12.91
C LEU A 95 -0.27 -4.82 12.70
N MET A 96 0.32 -4.30 13.77
CA MET A 96 1.41 -3.31 13.72
C MET A 96 2.75 -3.91 13.26
N HIS A 97 2.77 -5.21 12.97
CA HIS A 97 3.90 -5.89 12.34
C HIS A 97 3.76 -6.02 10.83
N ALA A 98 2.71 -5.45 10.24
CA ALA A 98 2.51 -5.48 8.80
C ALA A 98 3.56 -4.65 8.03
N TYR A 99 3.77 -5.00 6.76
CA TYR A 99 4.63 -4.27 5.83
C TYR A 99 4.06 -4.29 4.41
N LEU A 100 4.50 -3.32 3.60
CA LEU A 100 4.24 -3.22 2.16
C LEU A 100 5.56 -3.35 1.40
N VAL A 101 5.52 -4.00 0.24
CA VAL A 101 6.56 -3.88 -0.78
C VAL A 101 5.98 -3.08 -1.93
N ILE A 102 6.67 -2.02 -2.31
CA ILE A 102 6.22 -1.03 -3.29
C ILE A 102 7.24 -0.97 -4.44
N ALA A 103 6.76 -0.97 -5.68
CA ALA A 103 7.55 -0.71 -6.87
C ALA A 103 6.92 0.48 -7.62
N GLY A 104 7.65 1.59 -7.73
CA GLY A 104 7.10 2.85 -8.21
C GLY A 104 5.90 3.29 -7.36
N ASN A 105 4.72 3.31 -7.99
CA ASN A 105 3.46 3.70 -7.34
C ASN A 105 2.51 2.52 -7.06
N GLN A 106 3.00 1.28 -7.17
CA GLN A 106 2.22 0.07 -6.96
C GLN A 106 2.67 -0.68 -5.71
N ILE A 107 1.73 -1.02 -4.83
CA ILE A 107 1.92 -2.00 -3.78
C ILE A 107 1.84 -3.37 -4.43
N ILE A 108 2.99 -4.04 -4.52
CA ILE A 108 3.10 -5.35 -5.18
C ILE A 108 2.85 -6.50 -4.20
N THR A 109 3.14 -6.30 -2.90
CA THR A 109 2.95 -7.31 -1.85
C THR A 109 2.65 -6.66 -0.50
N VAL A 110 1.85 -7.34 0.32
CA VAL A 110 1.56 -6.98 1.73
C VAL A 110 1.82 -8.21 2.60
N GLY A 111 2.38 -8.05 3.81
CA GLY A 111 2.60 -9.19 4.71
C GLY A 111 2.83 -8.80 6.16
N HIS A 112 2.96 -9.82 7.02
CA HIS A 112 3.35 -9.67 8.43
C HIS A 112 4.83 -9.96 8.60
N ARG A 113 5.50 -9.20 9.46
CA ARG A 113 6.91 -9.36 9.78
C ARG A 113 7.07 -10.23 11.02
N TYR A 114 7.41 -11.50 10.81
CA TYR A 114 7.61 -12.48 11.90
C TYR A 114 9.01 -12.43 12.54
N LYS A 115 9.96 -11.70 11.94
CA LYS A 115 11.31 -11.49 12.51
C LYS A 115 11.60 -10.01 12.68
N ARG A 116 12.03 -9.62 13.88
CA ARG A 116 12.69 -8.33 14.12
C ARG A 116 13.90 -8.28 13.17
N ILE A 117 14.07 -7.19 12.42
CA ILE A 117 15.27 -6.99 11.58
C ILE A 117 16.37 -6.81 12.61
N LYS A 118 17.15 -7.85 12.83
CA LYS A 118 18.42 -7.74 13.53
C LYS A 118 19.37 -7.11 12.53
N ASN A 119 19.85 -5.93 12.90
CA ASN A 119 20.97 -5.20 12.30
C ASN A 119 20.63 -4.45 11.00
N LEU A 120 20.51 -3.12 11.16
CA LEU A 120 21.02 -2.13 10.21
C LEU A 120 22.52 -1.98 10.50
#